data_AF-A0A7J5JZF7-F1
#
_entry.id   AF-A0A7J5JZF7-F1
#
_cell.length_a   1.000
_cell.length_b   1.000
_cell.length_c   1.000
_cell.angle_alpha   90.00
_cell.angle_beta   90.00
_cell.angle_gamma   90.00
#
_symmetry.space_group_name_H-M   'P 1'
#
loop_
_entity.id
_entity.type
_entity.pdbx_description
1 polymer ?
#
loop_
_entity_poly.entity_id
_entity_poly.type
_entity_poly.pdbx_seq_one_letter_code
_entity_poly.pdbx_strand_id
1 'polypeptide(L)' 'MRKSELPLGKVKCRVLRELRIKFAQQNNIEYHPAECHHHGDCKGTCPACDAELLYLKEMSEGLEKEGIVITYN' A
#
# COMPACT_ATOMS: atom_id res chain seq x y z
N MET A 1 -5.71 -16.87 -15.71
CA MET A 1 -4.33 -17.11 -15.22
C MET A 1 -4.41 -17.87 -13.91
N ARG A 2 -3.68 -18.97 -13.74
CA ARG A 2 -3.57 -19.64 -12.43
C ARG A 2 -2.65 -18.79 -11.53
N LYS A 3 -2.93 -18.73 -10.21
CA LYS A 3 -2.11 -17.97 -9.22
C LYS A 3 -0.61 -18.32 -9.26
N SER A 4 -0.25 -19.47 -9.84
CA SER A 4 1.11 -20.00 -9.98
C SER A 4 1.99 -19.32 -11.04
N GLU A 5 1.50 -18.39 -11.86
CA GLU A 5 2.24 -17.78 -12.98
C GLU A 5 2.26 -16.23 -12.96
N LEU A 6 1.99 -15.62 -11.80
CA LEU A 6 2.00 -14.15 -11.70
C LEU A 6 3.46 -13.63 -11.77
N PRO A 7 3.77 -12.60 -12.58
CA PRO A 7 5.12 -12.02 -12.62
C PRO A 7 5.61 -11.60 -11.23
N LEU A 8 6.90 -11.77 -10.94
CA LEU A 8 7.46 -11.52 -9.61
C LEU A 8 7.12 -10.12 -9.06
N GLY A 9 7.17 -9.08 -9.89
CA GLY A 9 6.81 -7.75 -9.42
C GLY A 9 5.31 -7.56 -9.21
N LYS A 10 4.44 -8.31 -9.90
CA LYS A 10 3.00 -8.33 -9.55
C LYS A 10 2.76 -9.01 -8.20
N VAL A 11 3.54 -10.05 -7.86
CA VAL A 11 3.51 -10.66 -6.52
C VAL A 11 3.97 -9.65 -5.47
N LYS A 12 5.11 -8.98 -5.68
CA LYS A 12 5.62 -7.93 -4.79
C LYS A 12 4.61 -6.80 -4.59
N CYS A 13 4.01 -6.29 -5.68
CA CYS A 13 3.00 -5.24 -5.64
C CYS A 13 1.79 -5.64 -4.78
N ARG A 14 1.32 -6.88 -4.93
CA ARG A 14 0.22 -7.40 -4.11
C ARG A 14 0.59 -7.47 -2.62
N VAL A 15 1.76 -7.98 -2.28
CA VAL A 15 2.23 -8.02 -0.88
C VAL A 15 2.33 -6.60 -0.30
N LEU A 16 2.90 -5.66 -1.05
CA LEU A 16 2.99 -4.26 -0.62
C LEU A 16 1.61 -3.61 -0.44
N ARG A 17 0.64 -3.93 -1.30
CA ARG A 17 -0.75 -3.48 -1.15
C ARG A 17 -1.38 -4.03 0.13
N GLU A 18 -1.20 -5.32 0.41
CA GLU A 18 -1.71 -5.95 1.64
C GLU A 18 -1.08 -5.30 2.89
N LEU A 19 0.22 -4.97 2.85
CA LEU A 19 0.89 -4.24 3.94
C LEU A 19 0.34 -2.82 4.13
N ARG A 20 0.10 -2.07 3.05
CA ARG A 20 -0.51 -0.73 3.12
C ARG A 20 -1.91 -0.76 3.72
N ILE A 21 -2.73 -1.75 3.33
CA ILE A 21 -4.07 -1.96 3.89
C ILE A 21 -3.97 -2.26 5.38
N LYS A 22 -3.11 -3.19 5.79
CA LYS A 22 -2.93 -3.55 7.20
C LYS A 22 -2.50 -2.35 8.03
N PHE A 23 -1.52 -1.58 7.55
CA PHE A 23 -1.06 -0.35 8.19
C PHE A 23 -2.21 0.64 8.39
N ALA A 24 -3.01 0.90 7.35
CA ALA A 24 -4.13 1.82 7.45
C ALA A 24 -5.20 1.33 8.44
N GLN A 25 -5.53 0.04 8.40
CA GLN A 25 -6.49 -0.59 9.33
C GLN A 25 -6.03 -0.49 10.79
N GLN A 26 -4.75 -0.74 11.06
CA GLN A 26 -4.20 -0.68 12.42
C GLN A 26 -4.21 0.73 13.01
N ASN A 27 -4.00 1.74 12.16
CA ASN A 27 -3.89 3.13 12.58
C ASN A 27 -5.19 3.93 12.36
N ASN A 28 -6.30 3.26 12.03
CA ASN A 28 -7.60 3.88 11.73
C ASN A 28 -7.51 4.98 10.66
N ILE A 29 -6.64 4.81 9.67
CA ILE A 29 -6.53 5.70 8.51
C ILE A 29 -7.51 5.22 7.44
N GLU A 30 -8.40 6.10 6.98
CA GLU A 30 -9.27 5.80 5.85
C GLU A 30 -8.42 5.64 4.58
N TYR A 31 -8.36 4.43 4.03
CA TYR A 31 -7.49 4.14 2.88
C TYR A 31 -8.18 3.19 1.91
N HIS A 32 -8.38 3.68 0.68
CA HIS A 32 -9.00 2.95 -0.41
C HIS A 32 -7.99 2.81 -1.57
N PRO A 33 -7.20 1.72 -1.61
CA PRO A 33 -6.18 1.53 -2.64
C PRO A 33 -6.80 1.40 -4.02
N ALA A 34 -6.20 2.07 -5.01
CA ALA A 34 -6.68 2.04 -6.37
C ALA A 34 -6.60 0.62 -6.97
N GLU A 35 -7.52 0.31 -7.87
CA GLU A 35 -7.43 -0.93 -8.63
C GLU A 35 -6.23 -0.88 -9.60
N CYS A 36 -5.41 -1.92 -9.57
CA CYS A 36 -4.21 -1.98 -10.41
C CYS A 36 -4.56 -2.52 -11.80
N HIS A 37 -4.73 -1.64 -12.79
CA HIS A 37 -4.97 -2.00 -14.19
C HIS A 37 -3.69 -2.19 -15.03
N HIS A 38 -2.51 -2.18 -14.41
CA HIS A 38 -1.25 -2.36 -15.14
C HIS A 38 -1.14 -3.77 -15.71
N HIS A 39 -0.85 -3.91 -17.00
CA HIS A 39 -0.63 -5.19 -17.67
C HIS A 39 0.85 -5.32 -18.06
N GLY A 40 1.40 -6.53 -17.99
CA GLY A 40 2.81 -6.80 -18.32
C GLY A 40 3.76 -6.77 -17.12
N ASP A 41 5.00 -6.37 -17.37
CA ASP A 41 6.11 -6.47 -16.41
C ASP A 41 6.06 -5.38 -15.33
N CYS A 42 5.27 -5.64 -14.30
CA CYS A 42 5.27 -4.82 -13.09
C CYS A 42 6.61 -4.97 -12.37
N LYS A 43 7.25 -3.86 -11.97
CA LYS A 43 8.49 -3.88 -11.16
C LYS A 43 8.26 -3.96 -9.64
N GLY A 44 7.00 -4.07 -9.21
CA GLY A 44 6.61 -4.14 -7.80
C GLY A 44 6.15 -2.82 -7.19
N THR A 45 6.52 -1.69 -7.79
CA THR A 45 6.02 -0.37 -7.45
C THR A 45 5.79 0.42 -8.74
N CYS A 46 4.81 1.33 -8.72
CA CYS A 46 4.48 2.25 -9.81
C CYS A 46 4.11 3.61 -9.22
N PRO A 47 3.95 4.68 -10.03
CA PRO A 47 3.62 6.01 -9.51
C PRO A 47 2.36 6.05 -8.63
N ALA A 48 1.35 5.21 -8.90
CA ALA A 48 0.17 5.09 -8.04
C ALA A 48 0.50 4.48 -6.67
N CYS A 49 1.40 3.49 -6.60
CA CYS A 49 1.86 2.94 -5.32
C CYS A 49 2.64 3.99 -4.51
N ASP A 50 3.42 4.84 -5.17
CA ASP A 50 4.19 5.88 -4.51
C ASP A 50 3.28 6.99 -3.96
N ALA A 51 2.24 7.37 -4.71
CA ALA A 51 1.20 8.27 -4.24
C ALA A 51 0.43 7.71 -3.03
N GLU A 52 0.09 6.42 -3.05
CA GLU A 52 -0.54 5.74 -1.90
C GLU A 52 0.37 5.76 -0.66
N LEU A 53 1.68 5.56 -0.83
CA LEU A 53 2.65 5.63 0.27
C LEU A 53 2.77 7.05 0.84
N LEU A 54 2.79 8.06 -0.04
CA LEU A 54 2.83 9.47 0.39
C LEU A 54 1.58 9.83 1.19
N TYR A 55 0.39 9.46 0.71
CA TYR A 55 -0.86 9.67 1.43
C TYR A 55 -0.83 9.06 2.84
N LEU A 56 -0.43 7.79 2.95
CA LEU A 56 -0.34 7.12 4.25
C LEU A 56 0.67 7.79 5.19
N LYS A 57 1.79 8.27 4.65
CA LYS A 57 2.80 9.03 5.40
C LYS A 57 2.21 10.32 5.94
N GLU A 58 1.58 11.14 5.10
CA GLU A 58 0.97 12.41 5.50
C GLU A 58 -0.12 12.22 6.55
N MET A 59 -0.98 11.21 6.41
CA MET A 59 -2.00 10.90 7.40
C MET A 59 -1.37 10.47 8.73
N SER A 60 -0.36 9.59 8.70
CA SER A 60 0.33 9.15 9.92
C SER A 60 1.03 10.31 10.64
N GLU A 61 1.66 11.23 9.91
CA GLU A 61 2.28 12.43 10.49
C GLU A 61 1.24 13.37 11.11
N GLY A 62 0.03 13.44 10.55
CA GLY A 62 -1.10 14.16 11.15
C GLY A 62 -1.51 13.58 12.49
N LEU A 63 -1.72 12.26 12.54
CA LEU A 63 -2.05 11.52 13.76
C LEU A 63 -0.98 11.68 14.85
N GLU A 64 0.30 11.60 14.50
CA GLU A 64 1.41 11.80 15.45
C GLU A 64 1.40 13.21 16.05
N LYS A 65 1.09 14.24 15.24
CA LYS A 65 0.96 15.63 15.72
C LYS A 65 -0.22 15.81 16.67
N GLU A 66 -1.26 14.99 16.53
CA GLU A 66 -2.40 14.92 17.45
C GLU A 66 -2.11 14.08 18.71
N GLY A 67 -0.91 13.49 18.80
CA GLY A 67 -0.49 12.64 19.92
C GLY A 67 -0.99 11.20 19.83
N ILE A 68 -1.49 10.77 18.67
CA ILE A 68 -1.93 9.39 18.41
C ILE A 68 -0.70 8.55 18.04
N VAL A 69 -0.57 7.39 18.67
CA VAL A 69 0.57 6.48 18.48
C VAL A 69 0.39 5.63 17.22
N ILE A 70 1.35 5.69 16.30
CA ILE A 70 1.38 4.87 15.09
C ILE A 70 2.02 3.50 15.35
N THR A 71 1.40 2.45 14.80
CA THR A 71 1.85 1.05 14.88
C THR A 71 2.31 0.53 13.51
N TYR A 72 3.40 -0.25 13.49
CA TYR A 72 4.06 -0.74 12.26
C TYR A 72 4.10 -2.28 12.11
N ASN A 73 3.43 -3.02 13.00
CA ASN A 73 3.54 -4.48 13.17
C ASN A 73 2.83 -5.32 12.10
#